data_AF-A0A1H9HRI9-F1
#
_entry.id   AF-A0A1H9HRI9-F1
#
_cell.length_a   1.000
_cell.length_b   1.000
_cell.length_c   1.000
_cell.angle_alpha   90.00
_cell.angle_beta   90.00
_cell.angle_gamma   90.00
#
_symmetry.space_group_name_H-M   'P 1'
#
loop_
_entity.id
_entity.type
_entity.pdbx_description
1 polymer ?
#
loop_
_entity_poly.entity_id
_entity_poly.type
_entity_poly.pdbx_seq_one_letter_code
_entity_poly.pdbx_strand_id
1 'polypeptide(L)'
;MENDGVERADGDSKWNYRGLWNYAKTGIIAFATTPLRAVIYLGFLVIGISFVYAIRLYVMSVTGARPWQDTTTIILLLLFLGGVIILLLGVIGEYLARIYMEVKNRPIYIAKEKKLEKDS
;
A
#
# COMPACT_ATOMS: atom_id res chain seq x y z
N MET A 1 -1.33 42.61 -38.27
CA MET A 1 -1.72 41.20 -38.23
C MET A 1 -0.86 40.51 -39.25
N GLU A 2 0.17 39.78 -38.83
CA GLU A 2 0.38 38.39 -39.27
C GLU A 2 1.66 37.89 -38.58
N ASN A 3 1.52 36.74 -37.92
CA ASN A 3 2.45 36.15 -36.97
C ASN A 3 3.75 35.70 -37.66
N ASP A 4 4.86 36.31 -37.28
CA ASP A 4 6.21 35.88 -37.59
C ASP A 4 6.41 34.46 -37.04
N GLY A 5 6.35 33.49 -37.95
CA GLY A 5 6.50 32.08 -37.65
C GLY A 5 7.87 31.81 -37.05
N VAL A 6 7.94 31.84 -35.72
CA VAL A 6 9.09 31.34 -34.95
C VAL A 6 9.22 29.86 -35.29
N GLU A 7 10.17 29.54 -36.16
CA GLU A 7 10.64 28.19 -36.40
C GLU A 7 10.98 27.58 -35.04
N ARG A 8 10.28 26.49 -34.71
CA ARG A 8 10.59 25.68 -33.54
C ARG A 8 11.93 25.01 -33.80
N ALA A 9 13.00 25.69 -33.42
CA ALA A 9 14.31 25.10 -33.26
C ALA A 9 14.20 23.97 -32.23
N ASP A 10 14.24 22.74 -32.74
CA ASP A 10 14.79 21.58 -32.05
C ASP A 10 14.38 21.45 -30.58
N GLY A 11 13.08 21.36 -30.35
CA GLY A 11 12.51 20.98 -29.06
C GLY A 11 12.53 19.47 -28.93
N ASP A 12 13.71 18.88 -28.92
CA ASP A 12 13.92 17.45 -28.67
C ASP A 12 13.09 17.08 -27.45
N SER A 13 12.04 16.28 -27.64
CA SER A 13 11.08 15.98 -26.59
C SER A 13 11.80 15.17 -25.51
N LYS A 14 12.44 15.87 -24.57
CA LYS A 14 13.01 15.29 -23.35
C LYS A 14 11.88 14.96 -22.38
N TRP A 15 10.79 14.41 -22.88
CA TRP A 15 9.93 13.55 -22.12
C TRP A 15 10.66 12.24 -21.95
N ASN A 16 11.60 12.26 -21.00
CA ASN A 16 12.37 11.10 -20.62
C ASN A 16 11.39 10.06 -20.08
N TYR A 17 10.96 9.10 -20.91
CA TYR A 17 10.13 7.96 -20.50
C TYR A 17 10.67 7.28 -19.23
N ARG A 18 12.00 7.34 -19.01
CA ARG A 18 12.64 6.87 -17.77
C ARG A 18 12.25 7.68 -16.53
N GLY A 19 12.03 8.99 -16.67
CA GLY A 19 11.55 9.86 -15.59
C GLY A 19 10.11 9.53 -15.18
N LEU A 20 9.24 9.24 -16.16
CA LEU A 20 7.85 8.84 -15.91
C LEU A 20 7.77 7.47 -15.20
N TRP A 21 8.60 6.51 -15.63
CA TRP A 21 8.75 5.22 -14.94
C TRP A 21 9.31 5.36 -13.53
N ASN A 22 10.22 6.29 -13.30
CA ASN A 22 10.72 6.56 -11.95
C ASN A 22 9.64 7.18 -11.06
N TYR A 23 8.82 8.07 -11.61
CA TYR A 23 7.67 8.66 -10.92
C TYR A 23 6.60 7.63 -10.56
N ALA A 24 6.26 6.73 -11.49
CA ALA A 24 5.31 5.65 -11.24
C ALA A 24 5.78 4.72 -10.11
N LYS A 25 7.07 4.36 -10.11
CA LYS A 25 7.66 3.56 -9.01
C LYS A 25 7.57 4.31 -7.68
N THR A 26 7.96 5.58 -7.64
CA THR A 26 7.89 6.41 -6.42
C THR A 26 6.44 6.58 -5.94
N GLY A 27 5.49 6.73 -6.85
CA GLY A 27 4.06 6.73 -6.56
C GLY A 27 3.63 5.42 -5.91
N ILE A 28 3.89 4.27 -6.54
CA ILE A 28 3.52 2.94 -6.00
C ILE A 28 4.09 2.72 -4.59
N ILE A 29 5.32 3.16 -4.32
CA ILE A 29 5.96 2.99 -3.01
C ILE A 29 5.40 3.94 -1.96
N ALA A 30 5.20 5.21 -2.30
CA ALA A 30 4.59 6.21 -1.41
C ALA A 30 3.12 5.86 -1.11
N PHE A 31 2.43 5.28 -2.08
CA PHE A 31 1.12 4.66 -1.94
C PHE A 31 1.17 3.22 -1.44
N ALA A 32 2.30 2.61 -1.10
CA ALA A 32 2.31 1.28 -0.47
C ALA A 32 2.30 1.41 1.06
N THR A 33 3.11 2.32 1.62
CA THR A 33 3.25 2.51 3.06
C THR A 33 1.99 3.07 3.73
N THR A 34 1.29 3.98 3.05
CA THR A 34 0.10 4.65 3.59
C THR A 34 -1.14 3.76 3.64
N PRO A 35 -1.55 3.05 2.57
CA PRO A 35 -2.70 2.15 2.63
C PRO A 35 -2.43 0.86 3.40
N LEU A 36 -1.18 0.38 3.54
CA LEU A 36 -0.88 -0.77 4.41
C LEU A 36 -1.33 -0.53 5.84
N ARG A 37 -1.12 0.69 6.37
CA ARG A 37 -1.63 1.06 7.69
C ARG A 37 -3.16 1.07 7.72
N ALA A 38 -3.82 1.48 6.65
CA ALA A 38 -5.29 1.42 6.54
C ALA A 38 -5.82 -0.02 6.62
N VAL A 39 -5.11 -1.00 6.04
CA VAL A 39 -5.47 -2.43 6.13
C VAL A 39 -5.42 -2.94 7.57
N ILE A 40 -4.45 -2.49 8.37
CA ILE A 40 -4.38 -2.83 9.80
C ILE A 40 -5.59 -2.28 10.54
N TYR A 41 -5.96 -1.01 10.33
CA TYR A 41 -7.17 -0.43 10.93
C TYR A 41 -8.44 -1.16 10.49
N LEU A 42 -8.53 -1.56 9.22
CA LEU A 42 -9.64 -2.37 8.72
C LEU A 42 -9.70 -3.75 9.40
N GLY A 43 -8.56 -4.43 9.59
CA GLY A 43 -8.49 -5.69 10.32
C GLY A 43 -9.00 -5.57 11.75
N PHE A 44 -8.59 -4.51 12.47
CA PHE A 44 -9.11 -4.22 13.81
C PHE A 44 -10.62 -3.94 13.81
N LEU A 45 -11.12 -3.21 12.81
CA LEU A 45 -12.54 -2.92 12.67
C LEU A 45 -13.35 -4.20 12.45
N VAL A 46 -12.88 -5.10 11.57
CA VAL A 46 -13.51 -6.40 11.30
C VAL A 46 -13.55 -7.28 12.55
N ILE A 47 -12.45 -7.34 13.31
CA ILE A 47 -12.41 -8.07 14.59
C ILE A 47 -13.37 -7.47 15.59
N GLY A 48 -13.44 -6.13 15.69
CA GLY A 48 -14.39 -5.43 16.56
C GLY A 48 -15.84 -5.77 16.23
N ILE A 49 -16.21 -5.73 14.95
CA ILE A 49 -17.56 -6.12 14.49
C ILE A 49 -17.85 -7.59 14.81
N SER A 50 -16.90 -8.49 14.53
CA SER A 50 -17.02 -9.91 14.85
C SER A 50 -17.28 -10.12 16.35
N PHE A 51 -16.56 -9.40 17.21
CA PHE A 51 -16.70 -9.49 18.66
C PHE A 51 -18.07 -9.01 19.15
N VAL A 52 -18.57 -7.88 18.62
CA VAL A 52 -19.92 -7.39 18.93
C VAL A 52 -20.99 -8.39 18.50
N TYR A 53 -20.82 -9.00 17.31
CA TYR A 53 -21.73 -10.03 16.81
C TYR A 53 -21.70 -11.28 17.71
N ALA A 54 -20.52 -11.68 18.18
CA ALA A 54 -20.34 -12.80 19.11
C ALA A 54 -21.10 -12.56 20.42
N ILE A 55 -20.98 -11.36 21.01
CA ILE A 55 -21.69 -10.99 22.24
C ILE A 55 -23.20 -11.05 22.03
N ARG A 56 -23.71 -10.50 20.93
CA ARG A 56 -25.16 -10.54 20.62
C ARG A 56 -25.67 -11.98 20.58
N LEU A 57 -24.93 -12.87 19.93
CA LEU A 57 -25.29 -14.29 19.82
C LEU A 57 -25.24 -15.00 21.17
N TYR A 58 -24.24 -14.69 21.98
CA TYR A 58 -24.13 -15.22 23.34
C TYR A 58 -25.34 -14.81 24.20
N VAL A 59 -25.74 -13.53 24.17
CA VAL A 59 -26.93 -13.04 24.89
C VAL A 59 -28.19 -13.74 24.40
N MET A 60 -28.38 -13.85 23.08
CA MET A 60 -29.53 -14.55 22.51
C MET A 60 -29.58 -16.03 22.92
N SER A 61 -28.43 -16.69 23.00
CA SER A 61 -28.33 -18.08 23.44
C SER A 61 -28.76 -18.26 24.90
N VAL A 62 -28.27 -17.39 25.80
CA VAL A 62 -28.61 -17.45 27.25
C VAL A 62 -30.09 -17.18 27.49
N THR A 63 -30.71 -16.30 26.71
CA THR A 63 -32.16 -16.01 26.80
C THR A 63 -33.08 -17.09 26.21
N GLY A 64 -32.53 -18.15 25.59
CA GLY A 64 -33.33 -19.23 24.99
C GLY A 64 -34.16 -18.80 23.77
N ALA A 65 -33.94 -17.59 23.24
CA ALA A 65 -34.77 -16.98 22.20
C ALA A 65 -34.63 -17.62 20.81
N ARG A 66 -33.58 -18.43 20.58
CA ARG A 66 -33.37 -19.11 19.29
C ARG A 66 -32.46 -20.34 19.47
N PRO A 67 -32.79 -21.51 18.88
CA PRO A 67 -31.85 -22.62 18.80
C PRO A 67 -30.60 -22.18 18.03
N TRP A 68 -29.44 -22.63 18.49
CA TRP A 68 -28.16 -22.40 17.83
C TRP A 68 -28.29 -22.83 16.36
N GLN A 69 -28.09 -21.89 15.44
CA GLN A 69 -28.00 -22.22 14.02
C GLN A 69 -26.54 -22.60 13.75
N ASP A 70 -26.29 -23.84 13.33
CA ASP A 70 -24.94 -24.38 13.12
C ASP A 70 -24.08 -23.49 12.21
N THR A 71 -24.70 -22.79 11.26
CA THR A 71 -24.05 -21.86 10.33
C THR A 71 -23.52 -20.59 11.00
N THR A 72 -24.13 -20.16 12.10
CA THR A 72 -23.80 -18.88 12.74
C THR A 72 -22.42 -18.91 13.39
N THR A 73 -22.08 -20.01 14.06
CA THR A 73 -20.76 -20.21 14.68
C THR A 73 -19.66 -20.25 13.62
N ILE A 74 -19.93 -20.86 12.46
CA ILE A 74 -18.98 -20.92 11.34
C ILE A 74 -18.72 -19.53 10.77
N ILE A 75 -19.77 -18.74 10.51
CA ILE A 75 -19.63 -17.37 9.99
C ILE A 75 -18.85 -16.50 10.97
N LEU A 76 -19.12 -16.62 12.27
CA LEU A 76 -18.42 -15.87 13.31
C LEU A 76 -16.91 -16.22 13.31
N LEU A 77 -16.59 -17.51 13.30
CA LEU A 77 -15.22 -18.01 13.25
C LEU A 77 -14.51 -17.51 11.99
N LEU A 78 -15.18 -17.54 10.83
CA LEU A 78 -14.64 -17.08 9.56
C LEU A 78 -14.34 -15.58 9.57
N LEU A 79 -15.25 -14.76 10.14
CA LEU A 79 -15.05 -13.32 10.29
C LEU A 79 -13.86 -13.01 11.21
N PHE A 80 -13.76 -13.75 12.32
CA PHE A 80 -12.69 -13.60 13.28
C PHE A 80 -11.33 -13.98 12.67
N LEU A 81 -11.22 -15.17 12.09
CA LEU A 81 -10.00 -15.62 11.40
C LEU A 81 -9.66 -14.69 10.23
N GLY A 82 -10.67 -14.27 9.45
CA GLY A 82 -10.50 -13.33 8.35
C GLY A 82 -9.92 -12.01 8.81
N GLY A 83 -10.43 -11.45 9.92
CA GLY A 83 -9.88 -10.24 10.54
C GLY A 83 -8.42 -10.40 10.97
N VAL A 84 -8.07 -11.54 11.59
CA VAL A 84 -6.69 -11.87 11.97
C VAL A 84 -5.77 -11.97 10.76
N ILE A 85 -6.21 -12.64 9.68
CA ILE A 85 -5.44 -12.77 8.44
C ILE A 85 -5.19 -11.39 7.81
N ILE A 86 -6.19 -10.52 7.79
CA ILE A 86 -6.06 -9.13 7.28
C ILE A 86 -5.04 -8.35 8.12
N LEU A 87 -5.06 -8.48 9.46
CA LEU A 87 -4.05 -7.86 10.32
C LEU A 87 -2.64 -8.36 10.02
N LEU A 88 -2.47 -9.69 9.91
CA LEU A 88 -1.17 -10.30 9.60
C LEU A 88 -0.65 -9.82 8.24
N LEU A 89 -1.51 -9.75 7.22
CA LEU A 89 -1.17 -9.19 5.91
C LEU A 89 -0.76 -7.72 5.99
N GLY A 90 -1.45 -6.91 6.79
CA GLY A 90 -1.09 -5.51 7.02
C GLY A 90 0.31 -5.37 7.64
N VAL A 91 0.61 -6.17 8.66
CA VAL A 91 1.94 -6.21 9.31
C VAL A 91 3.01 -6.66 8.33
N ILE A 92 2.81 -7.78 7.63
CA ILE A 92 3.77 -8.29 6.63
C ILE A 92 4.00 -7.25 5.53
N GLY A 93 2.95 -6.58 5.09
CA GLY A 93 3.05 -5.47 4.15
C GLY A 93 3.97 -4.37 4.68
N GLU A 94 3.78 -3.90 5.91
CA GLU A 94 4.61 -2.85 6.49
C GLU A 94 6.09 -3.26 6.57
N TYR A 95 6.36 -4.52 6.93
CA TYR A 95 7.72 -5.08 6.90
C TYR A 95 8.29 -5.11 5.47
N LEU A 96 7.51 -5.58 4.48
CA LEU A 96 7.93 -5.61 3.09
C LEU A 96 8.20 -4.20 2.54
N ALA A 97 7.39 -3.21 2.91
CA ALA A 97 7.60 -1.83 2.50
C ALA A 97 8.90 -1.24 3.06
N ARG A 98 9.24 -1.57 4.33
CA ARG A 98 10.52 -1.18 4.94
C ARG A 98 11.71 -1.84 4.25
N ILE A 99 11.64 -3.16 4.03
CA ILE A 99 12.68 -3.91 3.28
C ILE A 99 12.83 -3.33 1.88
N TYR A 100 11.72 -3.04 1.19
CA TYR A 100 11.77 -2.45 -0.14
C TYR A 100 12.48 -1.08 -0.13
N MET A 101 12.20 -0.22 0.84
CA MET A 101 12.89 1.07 0.98
C MET A 101 14.38 0.90 1.28
N GLU A 102 14.73 -0.08 2.12
CA GLU A 102 16.12 -0.39 2.49
C GLU A 102 16.93 -0.97 1.32
N VAL A 103 16.33 -1.86 0.53
CA VAL A 103 16.93 -2.40 -0.71
C VAL A 103 17.09 -1.29 -1.76
N LYS A 104 16.13 -0.36 -1.87
CA LYS A 104 16.25 0.81 -2.77
C LYS A 104 17.31 1.82 -2.32
N ASN A 105 17.63 1.86 -1.02
CA ASN A 105 18.66 2.72 -0.44
C ASN A 105 20.09 2.27 -0.74
N ARG A 106 20.31 1.23 -1.58
CA ARG A 106 21.61 1.04 -2.21
C ARG A 106 21.75 2.08 -3.35
N PRO A 107 22.54 3.14 -3.18
CA PRO A 107 22.61 4.21 -4.15
C PRO A 107 23.17 3.68 -5.48
N ILE A 108 22.34 3.60 -6.51
CA ILE A 108 22.79 3.56 -7.91
C ILE A 108 23.07 5.01 -8.36
N TYR A 109 23.84 5.75 -7.55
CA TYR A 109 24.52 6.93 -8.06
C TYR A 109 25.90 6.43 -8.43
N ILE A 110 26.12 6.19 -9.72
CA ILE A 110 27.46 6.28 -10.27
C ILE A 110 27.86 7.74 -9.99
N ALA A 111 28.68 7.95 -8.97
CA ALA A 111 29.46 9.16 -8.85
C ALA A 111 30.26 9.22 -10.15
N LYS A 112 29.74 9.99 -11.11
CA LYS A 112 30.39 10.20 -12.38
C LYS A 112 31.66 10.98 -12.02
N GLU A 113 32.79 10.28 -11.97
CA GLU A 113 34.11 10.87 -11.83
C GLU A 113 34.20 11.99 -12.87
N LYS A 114 34.11 13.24 -12.40
CA LYS A 114 34.61 14.36 -13.18
C LYS A 114 36.12 14.26 -13.09
N LYS A 115 36.72 13.56 -14.04
CA LYS A 115 38.10 13.85 -14.47
C LYS A 115 38.10 15.32 -14.88
N LEU A 116 38.54 16.19 -13.98
CA LEU A 116 39.00 17.53 -14.35
C LEU A 116 40.43 17.35 -14.82
N GLU A 117 40.56 16.99 -16.09
CA GLU A 117 41.80 17.10 -16.84
C GLU A 117 41.60 18.23 -17.85
N LYS A 118 42.15 19.40 -17.51
CA LYS A 118 42.60 20.46 -18.44
C LYS A 118 43.33 21.51 -17.58
N ASP A 119 44.66 21.49 -17.57
CA ASP A 119 45.55 22.10 -18.58
C ASP A 119 46.00 23.48 -18.10
N SER A 120 47.22 23.53 -17.54
CA SER A 120 48.20 24.64 -17.52
C SER A 120 49.39 24.23 -16.65
#